data_AF-A0A929W4J3-F1
#
_entry.id   AF-A0A929W4J3-F1
#
_cell.length_a   1.000
_cell.length_b   1.000
_cell.length_c   1.000
_cell.angle_alpha   90.00
_cell.angle_beta   90.00
_cell.angle_gamma   90.00
#
_symmetry.space_group_name_H-M   'P 1'
#
loop_
_entity.id
_entity.type
_entity.pdbx_description
1 polymer ?
#
loop_
_entity_poly.entity_id
_entity_poly.type
_entity_poly.pdbx_seq_one_letter_code
_entity_poly.pdbx_strand_id
1 'polypeptide(L)'
;TSSPELPTPVAEPKAASATDALVEAPAFRIATDTLRNNALTDSEEGYIVPVRFLTFFEDNTAQLTSDYYGMQPGELLTLAIHENEQKAWLILGYADGSLVRIPLRNLLDKTDFQELKRAANQPLVFATIAQESDVLFTLTADTRGGYAMRLDSVNRLPKGTSLQSGGECLIKDGFERIVNWEVLPEQILPSIKNLERRKSLLDSAEDGVGCSFVCNESNRYYTALRNLSIDPARNIPAGH
;
A
#
# COMPACT_ATOMS: atom_id res chain seq x y z
N THR A 1 40.41 21.03 -64.25
CA THR A 1 40.48 19.66 -63.72
C THR A 1 40.31 19.76 -62.22
N SER A 2 39.19 19.28 -61.69
CA SER A 2 38.93 19.22 -60.25
C SER A 2 38.63 17.76 -59.93
N SER A 3 39.43 17.18 -59.04
CA SER A 3 39.21 15.87 -58.41
C SER A 3 39.68 15.96 -56.97
N PRO A 4 39.04 15.22 -56.04
CA PRO A 4 38.67 15.74 -54.73
C PRO A 4 39.60 15.30 -53.60
N GLU A 5 39.60 16.10 -52.54
CA GLU A 5 40.29 15.86 -51.27
C GLU A 5 39.44 14.97 -50.36
N LEU A 6 40.06 13.93 -49.79
CA LEU A 6 39.42 12.96 -48.88
C LEU A 6 39.12 13.59 -47.50
N PRO A 7 37.95 13.32 -46.89
CA PRO A 7 37.65 13.83 -45.55
C PRO A 7 38.30 12.98 -44.44
N THR A 8 38.74 13.68 -43.40
CA THR A 8 39.24 13.17 -42.11
C THR A 8 38.18 12.32 -41.38
N PRO A 9 38.59 11.32 -40.57
CA PRO A 9 37.65 10.49 -39.83
C PRO A 9 37.04 11.28 -38.67
N VAL A 10 35.71 11.40 -38.69
CA VAL A 10 34.91 11.90 -37.58
C VAL A 10 34.93 10.83 -36.48
N ALA A 11 35.43 11.20 -35.31
CA ALA A 11 35.32 10.36 -34.12
C ALA A 11 33.84 10.22 -33.73
N GLU A 12 33.33 8.99 -33.76
CA GLU A 12 32.00 8.66 -33.25
C GLU A 12 31.90 9.03 -31.76
N PRO A 13 30.74 9.53 -31.29
CA PRO A 13 30.50 9.70 -29.88
C PRO A 13 30.45 8.30 -29.25
N LYS A 14 31.44 8.01 -28.41
CA LYS A 14 31.48 6.80 -27.58
C LYS A 14 30.20 6.75 -26.76
N ALA A 15 29.32 5.80 -27.08
CA ALA A 15 28.14 5.49 -26.31
C ALA A 15 28.49 5.42 -24.83
N ALA A 16 27.83 6.24 -24.02
CA ALA A 16 27.91 6.14 -22.57
C ALA A 16 27.50 4.71 -22.19
N SER A 17 28.45 3.97 -21.63
CA SER A 17 28.27 2.61 -21.15
C SER A 17 27.12 2.59 -20.15
N ALA A 18 26.13 1.76 -20.40
CA ALA A 18 25.01 1.46 -19.51
C ALA A 18 25.51 0.69 -18.29
N THR A 19 26.20 1.38 -17.38
CA THR A 19 26.71 0.80 -16.13
C THR A 19 26.77 1.81 -14.99
N ASP A 20 25.90 2.82 -15.01
CA ASP A 20 25.73 3.73 -13.89
C ASP A 20 24.23 3.88 -13.57
N ALA A 21 23.92 3.88 -12.27
CA ALA A 21 22.60 3.80 -11.64
C ALA A 21 21.93 2.41 -11.58
N LEU A 22 22.61 1.42 -11.00
CA LEU A 22 21.88 0.51 -10.10
C LEU A 22 21.64 1.29 -8.81
N VAL A 23 20.54 2.04 -8.75
CA VAL A 23 20.03 2.57 -7.48
C VAL A 23 19.74 1.35 -6.62
N GLU A 24 20.55 1.16 -5.57
CA GLU A 24 20.36 0.08 -4.62
C GLU A 24 18.98 0.28 -3.98
N ALA A 25 18.07 -0.67 -4.19
CA ALA A 25 16.73 -0.57 -3.65
C ALA A 25 16.80 -0.47 -2.12
N PRO A 26 16.01 0.40 -1.47
CA PRO A 26 16.09 0.58 -0.03
C PRO A 26 15.83 -0.74 0.69
N ALA A 27 16.54 -0.97 1.80
CA ALA A 27 16.43 -2.18 2.61
C ALA A 27 15.02 -2.37 3.19
N PHE A 28 14.25 -1.28 3.30
CA PHE A 28 12.87 -1.27 3.73
C PHE A 28 11.96 -0.75 2.61
N ARG A 29 10.77 -1.33 2.48
CA ARG A 29 9.71 -0.85 1.59
C ARG A 29 8.39 -0.82 2.34
N ILE A 30 7.54 0.15 2.01
CA ILE A 30 6.17 0.18 2.51
C ILE A 30 5.38 -0.88 1.74
N ALA A 31 4.66 -1.74 2.45
CA ALA A 31 3.78 -2.73 1.84
C ALA A 31 2.53 -2.06 1.26
N THR A 32 1.97 -2.66 0.22
CA THR A 32 0.67 -2.29 -0.35
C THR A 32 -0.24 -3.52 -0.46
N ASP A 33 -1.51 -3.28 -0.73
CA ASP A 33 -2.49 -4.33 -0.97
C ASP A 33 -2.12 -5.15 -2.23
N THR A 34 -2.19 -6.48 -2.16
CA THR A 34 -1.85 -7.38 -3.27
C THR A 34 -2.99 -7.63 -4.22
N LEU A 35 -4.24 -7.45 -3.76
CA LEU A 35 -5.43 -7.62 -4.59
C LEU A 35 -5.68 -6.38 -5.46
N ARG A 36 -5.22 -5.24 -4.98
CA ARG A 36 -5.22 -3.98 -5.70
C ARG A 36 -4.21 -4.02 -6.86
N ASN A 37 -4.67 -3.74 -8.07
CA ASN A 37 -3.80 -3.43 -9.19
C ASN A 37 -2.99 -2.16 -8.89
N ASN A 38 -1.66 -2.25 -8.97
CA ASN A 38 -0.74 -1.13 -8.79
C ASN A 38 0.38 -1.15 -9.84
N ALA A 39 0.08 -1.65 -11.05
CA ALA A 39 1.02 -1.62 -12.16
C ALA A 39 1.43 -0.18 -12.49
N LEU A 40 2.74 0.09 -12.51
CA LEU A 40 3.26 1.46 -12.64
C LEU A 40 3.63 1.83 -14.08
N THR A 41 3.99 0.83 -14.88
CA THR A 41 4.41 0.99 -16.28
C THR A 41 3.54 0.17 -17.23
N ASP A 42 3.43 0.62 -18.48
CA ASP A 42 2.67 -0.05 -19.54
C ASP A 42 3.21 -1.44 -19.93
N SER A 43 4.43 -1.75 -19.50
CA SER A 43 5.05 -3.07 -19.65
C SER A 43 4.55 -4.10 -18.62
N GLU A 44 3.93 -3.65 -17.53
CA GLU A 44 3.42 -4.52 -16.47
C GLU A 44 2.04 -5.08 -16.82
N GLU A 45 1.80 -6.34 -16.43
CA GLU A 45 0.50 -6.97 -16.63
C GLU A 45 -0.59 -6.22 -15.84
N GLY A 46 -1.72 -5.98 -16.52
CA GLY A 46 -2.84 -5.29 -15.90
C GLY A 46 -2.68 -3.77 -15.86
N TYR A 47 -1.66 -3.16 -16.47
CA TYR A 47 -1.53 -1.70 -16.50
C TYR A 47 -2.81 -1.00 -16.99
N ILE A 48 -3.27 -0.04 -16.19
CA ILE A 48 -4.36 0.88 -16.50
C ILE A 48 -3.77 2.27 -16.33
N VAL A 49 -3.96 3.16 -17.30
CA VAL A 49 -3.42 4.54 -17.26
C VAL A 49 -3.84 5.23 -15.95
N PRO A 50 -2.88 5.55 -15.05
CA PRO A 50 -3.19 6.24 -13.81
C PRO A 50 -3.49 7.71 -14.07
N VAL A 51 -4.34 8.32 -13.23
CA VAL A 51 -4.56 9.77 -13.23
C VAL A 51 -3.42 10.51 -12.54
N ARG A 52 -2.80 9.89 -11.54
CA ARG A 52 -1.66 10.40 -10.77
C ARG A 52 -0.89 9.23 -10.15
N PHE A 53 0.34 9.50 -9.76
CA PHE A 53 1.16 8.63 -8.94
C PHE A 53 1.41 9.31 -7.60
N LEU A 54 1.24 8.59 -6.49
CA LEU A 54 1.58 9.05 -5.14
C LEU A 54 2.78 8.26 -4.64
N THR A 55 3.92 8.93 -4.49
CA THR A 55 5.18 8.31 -4.07
C THR A 55 5.50 8.70 -2.63
N PHE A 56 5.84 7.73 -1.78
CA PHE A 56 6.27 7.91 -0.40
C PHE A 56 7.78 7.74 -0.28
N PHE A 57 8.42 8.60 0.51
CA PHE A 57 9.87 8.62 0.70
C PHE A 57 10.28 8.32 2.15
N GLU A 58 11.54 7.96 2.35
CA GLU A 58 12.16 7.62 3.64
C GLU A 58 12.20 8.80 4.62
N ASP A 59 12.26 10.03 4.12
CA ASP A 59 12.34 11.27 4.91
C ASP A 59 10.97 11.72 5.47
N ASN A 60 9.97 10.84 5.42
CA ASN A 60 8.58 11.13 5.78
C ASN A 60 7.90 12.19 4.90
N THR A 61 8.32 12.29 3.64
CA THR A 61 7.59 13.05 2.63
C THR A 61 6.85 12.13 1.66
N ALA A 62 5.93 12.72 0.90
CA ALA A 62 5.32 12.12 -0.26
C ALA A 62 5.16 13.17 -1.36
N GLN A 63 5.04 12.74 -2.61
CA GLN A 63 4.83 13.61 -3.75
C GLN A 63 3.77 13.02 -4.68
N LEU A 64 3.01 13.90 -5.34
CA LEU A 64 2.21 13.50 -6.49
C LEU A 64 2.93 13.88 -7.78
N THR A 65 2.81 13.02 -8.79
CA THR A 65 3.24 13.29 -10.16
C THR A 65 2.18 12.85 -11.16
N SER A 66 2.18 13.46 -12.34
CA SER A 66 1.31 13.04 -13.45
C SER A 66 1.79 11.75 -14.13
N ASP A 67 3.11 11.55 -14.18
CA ASP A 67 3.75 10.37 -14.76
C ASP A 67 4.61 9.63 -13.73
N TYR A 68 4.94 8.37 -14.03
CA TYR A 68 5.93 7.60 -13.28
C TYR A 68 7.30 7.73 -13.94
N TYR A 69 8.26 8.29 -13.20
CA TYR A 69 9.63 8.56 -13.69
C TYR A 69 10.64 7.47 -13.33
N GLY A 70 10.15 6.26 -13.03
CA GLY A 70 10.96 5.19 -12.46
C GLY A 70 11.27 5.41 -10.99
N MET A 71 11.92 4.41 -10.39
CA MET A 71 12.27 4.40 -8.97
C MET A 71 13.20 5.56 -8.62
N GLN A 72 12.78 6.43 -7.70
CA GLN A 72 13.59 7.56 -7.25
C GLN A 72 14.44 7.22 -6.01
N PRO A 73 15.53 7.97 -5.73
CA PRO A 73 16.29 7.81 -4.50
C PRO A 73 15.41 8.01 -3.25
N GLY A 74 15.52 7.10 -2.27
CA GLY A 74 14.75 7.15 -1.03
C GLY A 74 13.26 6.84 -1.17
N GLU A 75 12.78 6.48 -2.37
CA GLU A 75 11.39 6.04 -2.57
C GLU A 75 11.14 4.71 -1.85
N LEU A 76 10.06 4.62 -1.08
CA LEU A 76 9.65 3.42 -0.36
C LEU A 76 8.48 2.70 -1.04
N LEU A 77 7.58 3.45 -1.69
CA LEU A 77 6.41 2.94 -2.40
C LEU A 77 5.83 4.02 -3.32
N THR A 78 5.46 3.64 -4.54
CA THR A 78 4.60 4.43 -5.42
C THR A 78 3.25 3.75 -5.60
N LEU A 79 2.17 4.50 -5.38
CA LEU A 79 0.80 4.08 -5.67
C LEU A 79 0.34 4.73 -6.98
N ALA A 80 -0.02 3.90 -7.97
CA ALA A 80 -0.80 4.36 -9.11
C ALA A 80 -2.21 4.69 -8.61
N ILE A 81 -2.78 5.83 -9.00
CA ILE A 81 -4.16 6.21 -8.70
C ILE A 81 -4.94 6.16 -10.00
N HIS A 82 -6.00 5.36 -10.08
CA HIS A 82 -6.82 5.23 -11.28
C HIS A 82 -8.07 6.13 -11.23
N GLU A 83 -8.71 6.33 -12.38
CA GLU A 83 -9.90 7.16 -12.53
C GLU A 83 -11.05 6.76 -11.58
N ASN A 84 -11.29 5.46 -11.41
CA ASN A 84 -12.33 4.92 -10.55
C ASN A 84 -12.04 5.05 -9.03
N GLU A 85 -10.87 5.55 -8.65
CA GLU A 85 -10.42 5.66 -7.27
C GLU A 85 -10.37 7.10 -6.77
N GLN A 86 -10.66 8.10 -7.59
CA GLN A 86 -10.57 9.50 -7.16
C GLN A 86 -11.46 9.83 -5.94
N LYS A 87 -12.54 9.08 -5.74
CA LYS A 87 -13.47 9.19 -4.60
C LYS A 87 -13.16 8.21 -3.46
N ALA A 88 -12.17 7.35 -3.64
CA ALA A 88 -11.75 6.33 -2.69
C ALA A 88 -10.91 6.94 -1.55
N TRP A 89 -10.40 6.06 -0.70
CA TRP A 89 -9.66 6.40 0.51
C TRP A 89 -8.23 5.92 0.40
N LEU A 90 -7.27 6.79 0.69
CA LEU A 90 -5.89 6.39 0.99
C LEU A 90 -5.86 5.86 2.42
N ILE A 91 -5.40 4.64 2.60
CA ILE A 91 -5.23 4.00 3.90
C ILE A 91 -3.73 4.01 4.23
N LEU A 92 -3.38 4.49 5.42
CA LEU A 92 -2.03 4.46 5.95
C LEU A 92 -2.01 3.63 7.25
N GLY A 93 -1.08 2.69 7.33
CA GLY A 93 -0.85 1.82 8.49
C GLY A 93 0.58 1.95 9.01
N TYR A 94 0.71 2.21 10.31
CA TYR A 94 1.97 2.47 10.98
C TYR A 94 2.43 1.29 11.82
N ALA A 95 3.73 1.19 12.12
CA ALA A 95 4.31 0.02 12.80
C ALA A 95 3.70 -0.28 14.19
N ASP A 96 3.17 0.74 14.88
CA ASP A 96 2.46 0.63 16.16
C ASP A 96 1.00 0.16 16.03
N GLY A 97 0.57 -0.20 14.82
CA GLY A 97 -0.79 -0.62 14.51
C GLY A 97 -1.77 0.54 14.31
N SER A 98 -1.31 1.79 14.38
CA SER A 98 -2.15 2.95 14.10
C SER A 98 -2.59 2.95 12.63
N LEU A 99 -3.88 3.23 12.42
CA LEU A 99 -4.51 3.27 11.10
C LEU A 99 -5.20 4.60 10.88
N VAL A 100 -5.10 5.11 9.66
CA VAL A 100 -5.86 6.29 9.22
C VAL A 100 -6.33 6.11 7.78
N ARG A 101 -7.53 6.63 7.49
CA ARG A 101 -8.02 6.83 6.13
C ARG A 101 -8.09 8.31 5.79
N ILE A 102 -7.66 8.66 4.58
CA ILE A 102 -7.66 10.03 4.08
C ILE A 102 -8.41 10.03 2.75
N PRO A 103 -9.41 10.91 2.55
CA PRO A 103 -10.07 11.02 1.25
C PRO A 103 -9.04 11.39 0.17
N LEU A 104 -8.94 10.61 -0.92
CA LEU A 104 -7.95 10.88 -1.98
C LEU A 104 -8.13 12.25 -2.61
N ARG A 105 -9.37 12.72 -2.76
CA ARG A 105 -9.70 14.08 -3.21
C ARG A 105 -8.98 15.21 -2.46
N ASN A 106 -8.50 14.98 -1.23
CA ASN A 106 -7.74 15.98 -0.48
C ASN A 106 -6.31 16.17 -1.04
N LEU A 107 -5.83 15.22 -1.85
CA LEU A 107 -4.47 15.15 -2.39
C LEU A 107 -4.43 15.39 -3.91
N LEU A 108 -5.50 15.08 -4.65
CA LEU A 108 -5.48 15.09 -6.12
C LEU A 108 -5.21 16.48 -6.73
N ASP A 109 -5.59 17.56 -6.06
CA ASP A 109 -5.37 18.92 -6.59
C ASP A 109 -3.96 19.48 -6.30
N LYS A 110 -3.07 18.67 -5.68
CA LYS A 110 -1.70 19.10 -5.40
C LYS A 110 -0.89 19.21 -6.68
N THR A 111 0.02 20.17 -6.72
CA THR A 111 0.91 20.37 -7.87
C THR A 111 1.93 19.24 -7.94
N ASP A 112 2.35 18.91 -9.16
CA ASP A 112 3.40 17.91 -9.34
C ASP A 112 4.69 18.29 -8.59
N PHE A 113 5.34 17.29 -8.00
CA PHE A 113 6.54 17.41 -7.18
C PHE A 113 6.36 18.28 -5.92
N GLN A 114 5.14 18.70 -5.58
CA GLN A 114 4.88 19.35 -4.31
C GLN A 114 5.17 18.36 -3.18
N GLU A 115 6.11 18.73 -2.30
CA GLU A 115 6.41 17.96 -1.10
C GLU A 115 5.22 18.00 -0.13
N LEU A 116 4.74 16.81 0.24
CA LEU A 116 3.69 16.61 1.22
C LEU A 116 4.27 15.93 2.45
N LYS A 117 4.25 16.63 3.59
CA LYS A 117 4.73 16.05 4.85
C LYS A 117 3.79 14.96 5.36
N ARG A 118 4.37 13.84 5.78
CA ARG A 118 3.69 12.73 6.47
C ARG A 118 3.94 12.80 7.98
N ALA A 119 3.05 12.18 8.75
CA ALA A 119 3.27 11.96 10.17
C ALA A 119 4.59 11.19 10.38
N ALA A 120 5.45 11.70 11.28
CA ALA A 120 6.78 11.16 11.58
C ALA A 120 6.87 10.54 12.98
N ASN A 121 5.74 10.41 13.69
CA ASN A 121 5.67 9.84 15.02
C ASN A 121 5.93 8.33 15.04
N GLN A 122 5.62 7.63 13.94
CA GLN A 122 5.84 6.20 13.76
C GLN A 122 6.20 5.87 12.30
N PRO A 123 6.98 4.80 12.04
CA PRO A 123 7.25 4.33 10.69
C PRO A 123 5.97 3.94 9.96
N LEU A 124 5.78 4.46 8.74
CA LEU A 124 4.75 3.97 7.82
C LEU A 124 5.20 2.62 7.28
N VAL A 125 4.38 1.58 7.43
CA VAL A 125 4.71 0.22 6.97
C VAL A 125 3.73 -0.33 5.95
N PHE A 126 2.55 0.31 5.83
CA PHE A 126 1.55 -0.05 4.84
C PHE A 126 0.86 1.19 4.29
N ALA A 127 0.67 1.23 2.98
CA ALA A 127 -0.19 2.21 2.33
C ALA A 127 -0.88 1.60 1.12
N THR A 128 -2.18 1.89 0.95
CA THR A 128 -2.96 1.42 -0.20
C THR A 128 -4.16 2.33 -0.44
N ILE A 129 -4.91 2.07 -1.52
CA ILE A 129 -6.15 2.75 -1.86
C ILE A 129 -7.30 1.75 -1.78
N ALA A 130 -8.37 2.12 -1.07
CA ALA A 130 -9.52 1.25 -0.83
C ALA A 130 -10.84 2.00 -1.02
N GLN A 131 -11.86 1.28 -1.48
CA GLN A 131 -13.23 1.80 -1.56
C GLN A 131 -13.86 1.84 -0.16
N GLU A 132 -14.89 2.67 -0.01
CA GLU A 132 -15.58 2.84 1.28
C GLU A 132 -16.25 1.54 1.76
N SER A 133 -16.70 0.69 0.84
CA SER A 133 -17.38 -0.57 1.16
C SER A 133 -16.45 -1.77 1.37
N ASP A 134 -15.14 -1.59 1.17
CA ASP A 134 -14.15 -2.64 1.39
C ASP A 134 -13.92 -2.89 2.89
N VAL A 135 -13.21 -3.98 3.20
CA VAL A 135 -12.84 -4.37 4.56
C VAL A 135 -11.33 -4.47 4.65
N LEU A 136 -10.74 -3.88 5.68
CA LEU A 136 -9.34 -4.07 6.04
C LEU A 136 -9.19 -5.33 6.89
N PHE A 137 -8.41 -6.29 6.40
CA PHE A 137 -7.92 -7.42 7.16
C PHE A 137 -6.62 -7.03 7.87
N THR A 138 -6.53 -7.34 9.16
CA THR A 138 -5.32 -7.19 9.98
C THR A 138 -4.94 -8.53 10.58
N LEU A 139 -3.67 -8.92 10.45
CA LEU A 139 -3.07 -10.03 11.18
C LEU A 139 -2.00 -9.51 12.13
N THR A 140 -2.05 -9.94 13.39
CA THR A 140 -1.05 -9.62 14.41
C THR A 140 -0.46 -10.88 15.02
N ALA A 141 0.73 -10.76 15.58
CA ALA A 141 1.37 -11.80 16.40
C ALA A 141 1.53 -11.31 17.84
N ASP A 142 1.36 -12.21 18.80
CA ASP A 142 1.72 -12.02 20.20
C ASP A 142 3.14 -12.55 20.48
N THR A 143 3.67 -12.23 21.67
CA THR A 143 5.02 -12.62 22.12
C THR A 143 5.23 -14.14 22.28
N ARG A 144 4.16 -14.93 22.20
CA ARG A 144 4.20 -16.40 22.26
C ARG A 144 4.03 -17.03 20.87
N GLY A 145 4.03 -16.22 19.81
CA GLY A 145 3.85 -16.66 18.43
C GLY A 145 2.40 -16.98 18.06
N GLY A 146 1.44 -16.61 18.91
CA GLY A 146 0.01 -16.73 18.62
C GLY A 146 -0.43 -15.65 17.64
N TYR A 147 -1.25 -16.02 16.65
CA TYR A 147 -1.79 -15.07 15.68
C TYR A 147 -3.23 -14.68 15.99
N ALA A 148 -3.54 -13.39 15.85
CA ALA A 148 -4.89 -12.87 15.94
C ALA A 148 -5.25 -12.13 14.64
N MET A 149 -6.45 -12.39 14.15
CA MET A 149 -7.02 -11.80 12.95
C MET A 149 -8.14 -10.83 13.33
N ARG A 150 -8.26 -9.73 12.59
CA ARG A 150 -9.30 -8.72 12.73
C ARG A 150 -9.77 -8.24 11.36
N LEU A 151 -11.05 -7.90 11.24
CA LEU A 151 -11.67 -7.36 10.03
C LEU A 151 -12.38 -6.05 10.37
N ASP A 152 -11.95 -4.94 9.77
CA ASP A 152 -12.53 -3.62 10.02
C ASP A 152 -13.11 -3.06 8.72
N SER A 153 -14.32 -2.49 8.76
CA SER A 153 -14.84 -1.78 7.58
C SER A 153 -13.96 -0.56 7.29
N VAL A 154 -13.59 -0.35 6.03
CA VAL A 154 -12.83 0.85 5.62
C VAL A 154 -13.57 2.11 6.03
N ASN A 155 -14.91 2.13 5.95
CA ASN A 155 -15.69 3.29 6.39
C ASN A 155 -15.65 3.59 7.90
N ARG A 156 -15.11 2.69 8.71
CA ARG A 156 -15.04 2.84 10.16
C ARG A 156 -13.63 3.12 10.66
N LEU A 157 -12.63 3.08 9.77
CA LEU A 157 -11.26 3.48 10.11
C LEU A 157 -11.19 4.97 10.51
N PRO A 158 -10.29 5.34 11.44
CA PRO A 158 -10.07 6.71 11.86
C PRO A 158 -9.84 7.63 10.65
N LYS A 159 -10.62 8.71 10.57
CA LYS A 159 -10.57 9.63 9.42
C LYS A 159 -9.56 10.74 9.67
N GLY A 160 -8.54 10.81 8.81
CA GLY A 160 -7.60 11.92 8.71
C GLY A 160 -8.01 12.95 7.67
N THR A 161 -7.41 14.13 7.74
CA THR A 161 -7.61 15.22 6.76
C THR A 161 -6.40 15.38 5.82
N SER A 162 -5.22 14.90 6.22
CA SER A 162 -3.96 15.01 5.49
C SER A 162 -2.99 13.88 5.86
N LEU A 163 -1.88 13.75 5.13
CA LEU A 163 -0.82 12.75 5.39
C LEU A 163 -0.13 12.94 6.77
N GLN A 164 -0.33 14.08 7.44
CA GLN A 164 0.15 14.31 8.81
C GLN A 164 -0.76 13.71 9.88
N SER A 165 -1.89 13.12 9.49
CA SER A 165 -2.78 12.44 10.43
C SER A 165 -2.14 11.09 10.81
N GLY A 166 -1.77 10.92 12.09
CA GLY A 166 -1.12 9.68 12.56
C GLY A 166 -2.06 8.50 12.81
N GLY A 167 -3.38 8.73 12.78
CA GLY A 167 -4.37 7.69 13.00
C GLY A 167 -4.51 7.24 14.45
N GLU A 168 -5.18 6.10 14.64
CA GLU A 168 -5.39 5.48 15.94
C GLU A 168 -5.21 3.96 15.84
N CYS A 169 -4.69 3.34 16.88
CA CYS A 169 -4.56 1.88 16.97
C CYS A 169 -5.87 1.25 17.42
N LEU A 170 -6.44 0.38 16.58
CA LEU A 170 -7.75 -0.26 16.83
C LEU A 170 -7.64 -1.51 17.70
N ILE A 171 -6.43 -2.07 17.85
CA ILE A 171 -6.19 -3.32 18.57
C ILE A 171 -6.01 -3.02 20.06
N LYS A 172 -6.99 -3.41 20.88
CA LYS A 172 -6.99 -3.11 22.34
C LYS A 172 -6.24 -4.14 23.18
N ASP A 173 -6.19 -5.40 22.75
CA ASP A 173 -5.69 -6.52 23.56
C ASP A 173 -4.15 -6.62 23.59
N GLY A 174 -3.46 -5.62 23.06
CA GLY A 174 -2.01 -5.64 22.88
C GLY A 174 -1.57 -6.65 21.82
N PHE A 175 -0.48 -6.34 21.14
CA PHE A 175 0.17 -7.23 20.18
C PHE A 175 1.67 -6.93 20.18
N GLU A 176 2.49 -7.88 19.72
CA GLU A 176 3.94 -7.65 19.59
C GLU A 176 4.26 -6.94 18.28
N ARG A 177 3.67 -7.41 17.18
CA ARG A 177 3.86 -6.81 15.85
C ARG A 177 2.66 -6.99 14.94
N ILE A 178 2.51 -6.07 13.99
CA ILE A 178 1.66 -6.27 12.82
C ILE A 178 2.36 -7.26 11.90
N VAL A 179 1.63 -8.28 11.47
CA VAL A 179 2.11 -9.29 10.52
C VAL A 179 1.68 -8.89 9.12
N ASN A 180 0.41 -8.54 8.94
CA ASN A 180 -0.11 -8.19 7.62
C ASN A 180 -1.30 -7.23 7.71
N TRP A 181 -1.43 -6.43 6.65
CA TRP A 181 -2.63 -5.72 6.27
C TRP A 181 -2.98 -6.04 4.82
N GLU A 182 -4.27 -6.26 4.57
CA GLU A 182 -4.81 -6.53 3.24
C GLU A 182 -6.19 -5.89 3.12
N VAL A 183 -6.52 -5.34 1.96
CA VAL A 183 -7.86 -4.83 1.67
C VAL A 183 -8.62 -5.94 0.97
N LEU A 184 -9.75 -6.31 1.54
CA LEU A 184 -10.65 -7.31 0.99
C LEU A 184 -11.79 -6.60 0.26
N PRO A 185 -11.89 -6.74 -1.08
CA PRO A 185 -12.98 -6.15 -1.84
C PRO A 185 -14.34 -6.62 -1.34
N GLU A 186 -15.34 -5.74 -1.36
CA GLU A 186 -16.69 -6.09 -0.91
C GLU A 186 -17.23 -7.38 -1.56
N GLN A 187 -16.88 -7.64 -2.82
CA GLN A 187 -17.39 -8.76 -3.61
C GLN A 187 -16.90 -10.13 -3.11
N ILE A 188 -15.75 -10.18 -2.41
CA ILE A 188 -15.25 -11.43 -1.81
C ILE A 188 -15.81 -11.68 -0.41
N LEU A 189 -16.44 -10.66 0.20
CA LEU A 189 -17.00 -10.76 1.55
C LEU A 189 -18.11 -11.81 1.69
N PRO A 190 -19.04 -12.02 0.73
CA PRO A 190 -20.02 -13.10 0.84
C PRO A 190 -19.38 -14.48 0.92
N SER A 191 -18.29 -14.72 0.19
CA SER A 191 -17.52 -15.98 0.26
C SER A 191 -16.87 -16.17 1.63
N ILE A 192 -16.43 -15.07 2.24
CA ILE A 192 -15.87 -15.03 3.59
C ILE A 192 -16.97 -15.13 4.67
N LYS A 193 -18.15 -14.54 4.45
CA LYS A 193 -19.31 -14.52 5.36
C LYS A 193 -20.08 -15.84 5.35
N ASN A 194 -20.13 -16.55 4.22
CA ASN A 194 -20.73 -17.89 4.12
C ASN A 194 -20.01 -18.93 4.99
N LEU A 195 -18.80 -18.61 5.45
CA LEU A 195 -18.11 -19.43 6.44
C LEU A 195 -18.78 -19.32 7.81
N GLU A 196 -19.58 -18.30 8.13
CA GLU A 196 -20.30 -18.19 9.42
C GLU A 196 -21.81 -17.97 9.28
N ARG A 197 -22.61 -19.00 9.56
CA ARG A 197 -24.02 -18.82 9.95
C ARG A 197 -24.23 -18.21 11.34
N ARG A 198 -23.17 -17.79 12.05
CA ARG A 198 -23.26 -17.13 13.36
C ARG A 198 -22.01 -16.28 13.65
N LYS A 199 -22.02 -15.00 13.25
CA LYS A 199 -21.76 -13.83 14.12
C LYS A 199 -21.56 -12.57 13.29
N SER A 200 -22.16 -11.50 13.76
CA SER A 200 -22.05 -10.12 13.29
C SER A 200 -20.63 -9.57 13.51
N LEU A 201 -19.57 -10.16 12.95
CA LEU A 201 -18.20 -9.70 13.21
C LEU A 201 -17.89 -8.28 12.68
N LEU A 202 -18.62 -7.82 11.65
CA LEU A 202 -18.54 -6.44 11.14
C LEU A 202 -19.52 -5.47 11.82
N ASP A 203 -20.59 -5.98 12.43
CA ASP A 203 -21.74 -5.18 12.94
C ASP A 203 -21.99 -5.34 14.46
N SER A 204 -21.24 -6.19 15.18
CA SER A 204 -21.47 -6.47 16.61
C SER A 204 -20.87 -5.44 17.54
N ALA A 205 -19.87 -4.70 17.06
CA ALA A 205 -19.39 -3.54 17.77
C ALA A 205 -20.23 -2.34 17.29
N GLU A 206 -20.87 -1.64 18.22
CA GLU A 206 -21.70 -0.46 17.93
C GLU A 206 -20.92 0.65 17.18
N ASP A 207 -19.59 0.57 17.22
CA ASP A 207 -18.64 1.46 16.51
C ASP A 207 -18.27 0.97 15.08
N GLY A 208 -18.66 -0.24 14.67
CA GLY A 208 -18.37 -0.83 13.36
C GLY A 208 -16.93 -1.33 13.20
N VAL A 209 -16.26 -1.58 14.33
CA VAL A 209 -14.88 -2.07 14.40
C VAL A 209 -14.88 -3.57 14.76
N GLY A 210 -14.11 -4.40 14.06
CA GLY A 210 -14.15 -5.85 14.25
C GLY A 210 -13.56 -6.33 15.56
N CYS A 211 -14.04 -7.45 16.09
CA CYS A 211 -13.37 -8.13 17.20
C CYS A 211 -12.23 -9.02 16.69
N SER A 212 -11.13 -9.08 17.44
CA SER A 212 -10.02 -10.00 17.13
C SER A 212 -10.42 -11.45 17.40
N PHE A 213 -9.95 -12.38 16.58
CA PHE A 213 -10.13 -13.82 16.78
C PHE A 213 -8.89 -14.61 16.39
N VAL A 214 -8.78 -15.83 16.95
CA VAL A 214 -7.60 -16.70 16.73
C VAL A 214 -7.47 -17.05 15.26
N CYS A 215 -6.26 -16.88 14.71
CA CYS A 215 -5.94 -17.20 13.33
C CYS A 215 -5.00 -18.43 13.27
N ASN A 216 -5.48 -19.56 12.74
CA ASN A 216 -4.68 -20.78 12.53
C ASN A 216 -5.26 -21.61 11.38
N GLU A 217 -4.57 -22.67 10.96
CA GLU A 217 -4.99 -23.53 9.83
C GLU A 217 -6.34 -24.21 10.06
N SER A 218 -6.72 -24.42 11.32
CA SER A 218 -8.03 -24.96 11.70
C SER A 218 -9.15 -23.90 11.60
N ASN A 219 -8.81 -22.62 11.44
CA ASN A 219 -9.76 -21.54 11.26
C ASN A 219 -10.20 -21.48 9.79
N ARG A 220 -11.51 -21.66 9.56
CA ARG A 220 -12.18 -21.57 8.27
C ARG A 220 -11.87 -20.27 7.48
N TYR A 221 -11.63 -19.16 8.17
CA TYR A 221 -11.23 -17.90 7.55
C TYR A 221 -9.82 -17.94 6.99
N TYR A 222 -8.88 -18.55 7.72
CA TYR A 222 -7.50 -18.71 7.25
C TYR A 222 -7.47 -19.53 5.95
N THR A 223 -8.23 -20.63 5.90
CA THR A 223 -8.40 -21.43 4.69
C THR A 223 -9.04 -20.64 3.55
N ALA A 224 -10.04 -19.81 3.84
CA ALA A 224 -10.73 -19.04 2.80
C ALA A 224 -9.88 -17.93 2.20
N LEU A 225 -9.07 -17.23 3.01
CA LEU A 225 -8.10 -16.26 2.51
C LEU A 225 -7.09 -16.95 1.58
N ARG A 226 -6.56 -18.11 1.99
CA ARG A 226 -5.69 -18.93 1.14
C ARG A 226 -6.34 -19.34 -0.18
N ASN A 227 -7.63 -19.71 -0.16
CA ASN A 227 -8.37 -20.07 -1.38
C ASN A 227 -8.60 -18.87 -2.31
N LEU A 228 -8.54 -17.65 -1.77
CA LEU A 228 -8.58 -16.41 -2.54
C LEU A 228 -7.17 -15.93 -2.93
N SER A 229 -6.16 -16.79 -2.81
CA SER A 229 -4.75 -16.48 -3.07
C SER A 229 -4.16 -15.38 -2.17
N ILE A 230 -4.82 -15.07 -1.06
CA ILE A 230 -4.31 -14.14 -0.05
C ILE A 230 -3.51 -14.97 0.94
N ASP A 231 -2.21 -14.70 1.07
CA ASP A 231 -1.40 -15.31 2.13
C ASP A 231 -1.57 -14.50 3.41
N PRO A 232 -2.29 -15.02 4.43
CA PRO A 232 -2.48 -14.28 5.68
C PRO A 232 -1.13 -14.01 6.37
N ALA A 233 -0.16 -14.90 6.19
CA ALA A 233 1.16 -14.85 6.81
C ALA A 233 2.19 -14.05 6.00
N ARG A 234 1.77 -13.31 4.95
CA ARG A 234 2.64 -12.35 4.28
C ARG A 234 3.15 -11.33 5.29
N ASN A 235 4.43 -11.42 5.61
CA ASN A 235 5.03 -10.63 6.66
C ASN A 235 5.37 -9.23 6.11
N ILE A 236 4.70 -8.20 6.63
CA ILE A 236 5.12 -6.81 6.47
C ILE A 236 6.33 -6.62 7.38
N PRO A 237 7.53 -6.37 6.84
CA PRO A 237 8.70 -6.12 7.67
C PRO A 237 8.42 -4.93 8.59
N ALA A 238 8.80 -5.04 9.86
CA ALA A 238 8.82 -3.87 10.72
C ALA A 238 9.80 -2.85 10.11
N GLY A 239 9.35 -1.60 9.94
CA GLY A 239 10.28 -0.50 9.65
C GLY A 239 11.32 -0.47 10.77
N HIS A 240 12.58 -0.69 10.42
CA HIS A 240 13.69 -0.71 11.37
C HIS A 240 13.94 0.68 11.99
#